data_AF-A0A539E2K7-F1
#
_entry.id   AF-A0A539E2K7-F1
#
_cell.length_a   1.000
_cell.length_b   1.000
_cell.length_c   1.000
_cell.angle_alpha   90.00
_cell.angle_beta   90.00
_cell.angle_gamma   90.00
#
_symmetry.space_group_name_H-M   'P 1'
#
loop_
_entity.id
_entity.type
_entity.pdbx_description
1 polymer ?
#
loop_
_entity_poly.entity_id
_entity_poly.type
_entity_poly.pdbx_seq_one_letter_code
_entity_poly.pdbx_strand_id
1 'polypeptide(L)'
;MSATRSRWAAIGAAVAVSMGAGGVLTTSASVDFGVRTVLVPITPCRLIDTRRPTDNVGPRATPLGAGEIYEAAVRGANGRCTIPSDAVAVELSIVAVNATAASFLTAFPSDVLRPNASNLNWVANQAPTSGSVKAALSANGHVSFFNLAG
;
A
#
# COMPACT_ATOMS: atom_id res chain seq x y z
N MET A 1 12.71 -27.97 -32.04
CA MET A 1 11.25 -27.74 -32.00
C MET A 1 10.99 -26.51 -31.13
N SER A 2 10.83 -25.35 -31.75
CA SER A 2 10.56 -24.08 -31.04
C SER A 2 9.08 -23.75 -31.25
N ALA A 3 8.31 -23.68 -30.16
CA ALA A 3 6.89 -23.36 -30.20
C ALA A 3 6.69 -21.86 -29.96
N THR A 4 6.48 -21.10 -31.04
CA THR A 4 6.13 -19.67 -30.96
C THR A 4 4.68 -19.53 -30.52
N ARG A 5 4.42 -19.06 -29.29
CA ARG A 5 3.07 -18.74 -28.82
C ARG A 5 2.64 -17.39 -29.43
N SER A 6 1.75 -17.42 -30.41
CA SER A 6 1.09 -16.24 -30.96
C SER A 6 0.03 -15.72 -29.98
N ARG A 7 0.22 -14.50 -29.46
CA ARG A 7 -0.79 -13.80 -28.66
C ARG A 7 -1.72 -13.05 -29.61
N TRP A 8 -2.96 -13.53 -29.74
CA TRP A 8 -4.02 -12.81 -30.44
C TRP A 8 -4.46 -11.63 -29.57
N ALA A 9 -4.19 -10.40 -30.02
CA ALA A 9 -4.84 -9.21 -29.49
C ALA A 9 -6.05 -8.92 -30.40
N ALA A 10 -7.26 -9.22 -29.91
CA ALA A 10 -8.48 -8.83 -30.61
C ALA A 10 -8.65 -7.31 -30.47
N ILE A 11 -8.45 -6.59 -31.57
CA ILE A 11 -8.73 -5.16 -31.68
C ILE A 11 -10.21 -5.03 -32.02
N GLY A 12 -11.05 -4.76 -31.01
CA GLY A 12 -12.46 -4.44 -31.20
C GLY A 12 -12.71 -2.99 -30.83
N ALA A 13 -12.67 -2.07 -31.80
CA ALA A 13 -13.20 -0.72 -31.63
C ALA A 13 -14.71 -0.76 -31.93
N ALA A 14 -15.56 -0.60 -30.91
CA ALA A 14 -16.99 -0.43 -31.11
C ALA A 14 -17.29 1.08 -31.23
N VAL A 15 -17.63 1.53 -32.44
CA VAL A 15 -18.20 2.86 -32.67
C VAL A 15 -19.72 2.71 -32.67
N ALA A 16 -20.39 3.24 -31.64
CA ALA A 16 -21.83 3.34 -31.63
C ALA A 16 -22.23 4.70 -32.24
N VAL A 17 -23.04 4.66 -33.29
CA VAL A 17 -23.65 5.84 -33.90
C VAL A 17 -25.13 5.80 -33.57
N SER A 18 -25.61 6.70 -32.71
CA SER A 18 -27.04 6.94 -32.54
C SER A 18 -27.45 8.16 -33.34
N MET A 19 -28.42 8.00 -34.24
CA MET A 19 -29.00 9.11 -34.99
C MET A 19 -30.18 9.68 -34.19
N GLY A 20 -30.01 10.88 -33.66
CA GLY A 20 -31.08 11.70 -33.08
C GLY A 20 -31.13 13.06 -33.77
N ALA A 21 -32.31 13.70 -33.76
CA ALA A 21 -32.54 15.03 -34.34
C ALA A 21 -31.70 16.09 -33.61
N GLY A 22 -30.43 16.27 -34.01
CA GLY A 22 -29.51 17.21 -33.37
C GLY A 22 -28.01 16.97 -33.58
N GLY A 23 -27.60 15.86 -34.20
CA GLY A 23 -26.20 15.64 -34.58
C GLY A 23 -25.71 14.21 -34.34
N VAL A 24 -24.63 13.85 -35.03
CA VAL A 24 -23.93 12.58 -34.82
C VAL A 24 -23.03 12.73 -33.60
N LEU A 25 -23.32 12.01 -32.52
CA LEU A 25 -22.43 11.90 -31.37
C LEU A 25 -21.56 10.64 -31.54
N THR A 26 -20.28 10.83 -31.85
CA THR A 26 -19.30 9.74 -31.81
C THR A 26 -18.74 9.61 -30.39
N THR A 27 -19.10 8.55 -29.67
CA THR A 27 -18.46 8.20 -28.40
C THR A 27 -17.33 7.20 -28.66
N SER A 28 -16.08 7.61 -28.42
CA SER A 28 -14.93 6.71 -28.45
C SER A 28 -14.53 6.35 -27.02
N ALA A 29 -14.41 5.05 -26.71
CA ALA A 29 -13.73 4.60 -25.51
C ALA A 29 -12.21 4.55 -25.79
N SER A 30 -11.48 5.56 -25.34
CA SER A 30 -10.01 5.49 -25.34
C SER A 30 -9.57 4.57 -24.19
N VAL A 31 -8.93 3.44 -24.50
CA VAL A 31 -8.15 2.70 -23.50
C VAL A 31 -6.82 3.43 -23.31
N ASP A 32 -6.65 4.07 -22.16
CA ASP A 32 -5.36 4.64 -21.78
C ASP A 32 -4.35 3.51 -21.52
N PHE A 33 -3.26 3.52 -22.28
CA PHE A 33 -2.10 2.63 -22.10
C PHE A 33 -1.00 3.29 -21.26
N GLY A 34 -1.33 4.35 -20.49
CA GLY A 34 -0.43 5.02 -19.56
C GLY A 34 0.31 4.06 -18.61
N VAL A 35 1.32 4.57 -17.91
CA VAL A 35 2.13 3.78 -16.98
C VAL A 35 1.23 3.10 -15.95
N ARG A 36 1.12 1.77 -16.06
CA ARG A 36 0.33 0.96 -15.12
C ARG A 36 1.24 0.47 -14.00
N THR A 37 0.83 0.73 -12.77
CA THR A 37 1.47 0.13 -11.61
C THR A 37 1.16 -1.37 -11.60
N VAL A 38 2.19 -2.20 -11.60
CA VAL A 38 2.06 -3.65 -11.48
C VAL A 38 2.58 -4.10 -10.11
N LEU A 39 1.95 -5.12 -9.54
CA LEU A 39 2.46 -5.73 -8.31
C LEU A 39 3.68 -6.59 -8.65
N VAL A 40 4.83 -6.25 -8.06
CA VAL A 40 6.04 -7.06 -8.14
C VAL A 40 6.16 -7.86 -6.84
N PRO A 41 6.06 -9.19 -6.87
CA PRO A 41 6.21 -10.00 -5.67
C PRO A 41 7.67 -9.98 -5.21
N ILE A 42 7.86 -9.96 -3.90
CA ILE A 42 9.15 -10.15 -3.24
C ILE A 42 9.04 -11.29 -2.23
N THR A 43 10.17 -11.82 -1.78
CA THR A 43 10.18 -12.69 -0.60
C THR A 43 9.63 -11.90 0.60
N PRO A 44 8.59 -12.39 1.30
CA PRO A 44 8.05 -11.69 2.46
C PRO A 44 9.12 -11.43 3.51
N CYS A 45 9.15 -10.21 4.02
CA CYS A 45 10.17 -9.72 4.93
C CYS A 45 9.54 -8.82 5.98
N ARG A 46 10.23 -8.65 7.11
CA ARG A 46 9.80 -7.75 8.19
C ARG A 46 10.48 -6.40 7.99
N LEU A 47 9.69 -5.40 7.58
CA LEU A 47 10.18 -4.04 7.32
C LEU A 47 10.53 -3.34 8.63
N ILE A 48 9.60 -3.34 9.58
CA ILE A 48 9.74 -2.69 10.89
C ILE A 48 9.13 -3.60 11.96
N ASP A 49 9.71 -3.56 13.15
CA ASP A 49 9.14 -4.12 14.36
C ASP A 49 9.48 -3.23 15.55
N THR A 50 8.46 -2.67 16.17
CA THR A 50 8.61 -1.66 17.23
C THR A 50 8.53 -2.28 18.62
N ARG A 51 8.61 -3.61 18.74
CA ARG A 51 8.76 -4.26 20.04
C ARG A 51 10.06 -3.82 20.71
N ARG A 52 10.18 -4.13 22.00
CA ARG A 52 11.43 -3.90 22.73
C ARG A 52 12.51 -4.89 22.26
N PRO A 53 13.80 -4.58 22.44
CA PRO A 53 14.87 -5.54 22.19
C PRO A 53 14.63 -6.83 22.98
N THR A 54 14.94 -8.01 22.44
CA THR A 54 15.68 -8.31 21.19
C THR A 54 14.80 -8.54 19.96
N ASP A 55 13.48 -8.34 20.08
CA ASP A 55 12.51 -8.72 19.04
C ASP A 55 12.36 -7.68 17.91
N ASN A 56 12.92 -6.49 18.09
CA ASN A 56 12.74 -5.35 17.20
C ASN A 56 13.47 -5.51 15.86
N VAL A 57 13.00 -4.78 14.85
CA VAL A 57 13.56 -4.74 13.50
C VAL A 57 13.53 -3.30 13.03
N GLY A 58 14.67 -2.82 12.53
CA GLY A 58 14.85 -1.42 12.18
C GLY A 58 15.30 -0.56 13.37
N PRO A 59 15.35 0.77 13.19
CA PRO A 59 15.95 1.68 14.16
C PRO A 59 15.09 1.91 15.41
N ARG A 60 13.82 1.53 15.37
CA ARG A 60 12.87 1.74 16.46
C ARG A 60 12.78 0.49 17.35
N ALA A 61 12.90 0.68 18.65
CA ALA A 61 12.81 -0.39 19.66
C ALA A 61 11.84 -0.05 20.81
N THR A 62 10.92 0.87 20.53
CA THR A 62 9.87 1.32 21.45
C THR A 62 8.51 1.23 20.76
N PRO A 63 7.45 0.82 21.47
CA PRO A 63 6.10 0.81 20.92
C PRO A 63 5.68 2.19 20.39
N LEU A 64 4.72 2.22 19.45
CA LEU A 64 4.07 3.46 19.03
C LEU A 64 3.10 3.88 20.13
N GLY A 65 3.29 5.07 20.68
CA GLY A 65 2.41 5.62 21.71
C GLY A 65 1.14 6.26 21.15
N ALA A 66 0.25 6.64 22.05
CA ALA A 66 -0.96 7.40 21.75
C ALA A 66 -0.67 8.70 20.98
N GLY A 67 -1.43 8.93 19.91
CA GLY A 67 -1.31 10.11 19.06
C GLY A 67 -0.05 10.14 18.18
N GLU A 68 0.81 9.13 18.26
CA GLU A 68 2.11 9.16 17.60
C GLU A 68 2.00 8.86 16.10
N ILE A 69 2.82 9.56 15.31
CA ILE A 69 3.09 9.24 13.91
C ILE A 69 4.54 8.78 13.81
N TYR A 70 4.74 7.57 13.29
CA TYR A 70 6.06 7.04 12.98
C TYR A 70 6.25 6.97 11.46
N GLU A 71 7.29 7.64 10.97
CA GLU A 71 7.69 7.59 9.57
C GLU A 71 8.69 6.46 9.31
N ALA A 72 8.37 5.64 8.32
CA ALA A 72 9.13 4.47 7.92
C ALA A 72 9.73 4.65 6.52
N ALA A 73 11.05 4.51 6.41
CA ALA A 73 11.69 4.30 5.12
C ALA A 73 11.32 2.91 4.57
N VAL A 74 10.78 2.86 3.35
CA VAL A 74 10.32 1.61 2.72
C VAL A 74 11.24 1.20 1.57
N ARG A 75 11.47 2.11 0.60
CA ARG A 75 12.35 1.84 -0.55
C ARG A 75 13.78 1.55 -0.12
N GLY A 76 14.46 0.70 -0.88
CA GLY A 76 15.85 0.30 -0.60
C GLY A 76 15.93 -0.76 0.49
N ALA A 77 17.07 -0.83 1.16
CA ALA A 77 17.35 -1.81 2.20
C ALA A 77 16.94 -1.25 3.58
N ASN A 78 15.80 -1.69 4.09
CA ASN A 78 15.27 -1.28 5.40
C ASN A 78 14.78 -2.49 6.19
N GLY A 79 15.12 -2.53 7.48
CA GLY A 79 14.83 -3.69 8.32
C GLY A 79 15.43 -4.96 7.73
N ARG A 80 14.58 -5.92 7.36
CA ARG A 80 14.97 -7.16 6.67
C ARG A 80 14.49 -7.21 5.22
N CYS A 81 14.11 -6.06 4.66
CA CYS A 81 13.52 -5.93 3.33
C CYS A 81 14.44 -5.20 2.37
N THR A 82 14.38 -5.58 1.09
CA THR A 82 14.94 -4.83 -0.03
C THR A 82 13.82 -4.53 -1.01
N ILE A 83 13.36 -3.28 -1.06
CA ILE A 83 12.24 -2.84 -1.90
C ILE A 83 12.80 -2.04 -3.10
N PRO A 84 12.34 -2.30 -4.35
CA PRO A 84 12.77 -1.56 -5.53
C PRO A 84 12.64 -0.03 -5.38
N SER A 85 13.60 0.72 -5.93
CA SER A 85 13.65 2.18 -5.82
C SER A 85 12.56 2.89 -6.62
N ASP A 86 11.96 2.22 -7.60
CA ASP A 86 10.85 2.69 -8.42
C ASP A 86 9.47 2.28 -7.87
N ALA A 87 9.40 1.53 -6.76
CA ALA A 87 8.14 1.14 -6.15
C ALA A 87 7.34 2.38 -5.74
N VAL A 88 6.09 2.52 -6.19
CA VAL A 88 5.22 3.67 -5.84
C VAL A 88 4.22 3.36 -4.73
N ALA A 89 4.05 2.08 -4.41
CA ALA A 89 3.17 1.59 -3.37
C ALA A 89 3.65 0.23 -2.86
N VAL A 90 3.20 -0.17 -1.69
CA VAL A 90 3.46 -1.48 -1.08
C VAL A 90 2.18 -2.11 -0.54
N GLU A 91 2.12 -3.43 -0.61
CA GLU A 91 1.16 -4.24 0.15
C GLU A 91 1.83 -4.65 1.46
N LEU A 92 1.24 -4.28 2.59
CA LEU A 92 1.77 -4.52 3.92
C LEU A 92 0.84 -5.43 4.70
N SER A 93 1.42 -6.38 5.42
CA SER A 93 0.75 -7.05 6.54
C SER A 93 1.20 -6.40 7.84
N ILE A 94 0.26 -5.79 8.54
CA ILE A 94 0.50 -5.06 9.80
C ILE A 94 -0.08 -5.88 10.93
N VAL A 95 0.64 -5.98 12.05
CA VAL A 95 0.19 -6.71 13.24
C VAL A 95 0.35 -5.83 14.47
N ALA A 96 -0.76 -5.55 15.15
CA ALA A 96 -0.77 -4.95 16.47
C ALA A 96 -0.63 -6.06 17.53
N VAL A 97 0.32 -5.88 18.46
CA VAL A 97 0.61 -6.85 19.53
C VAL A 97 0.69 -6.12 20.86
N ASN A 98 0.29 -6.80 21.95
CA ASN A 98 0.35 -6.26 23.31
C ASN A 98 -0.28 -4.86 23.45
N ALA A 99 -1.41 -4.64 22.78
CA ALA A 99 -2.11 -3.37 22.79
C ALA A 99 -2.63 -3.01 24.19
N THR A 100 -2.36 -1.77 24.62
CA THR A 100 -2.69 -1.31 25.98
C THR A 100 -4.04 -0.58 26.06
N ALA A 101 -4.57 -0.12 24.93
CA ALA A 101 -5.86 0.56 24.80
C ALA A 101 -6.59 0.14 23.51
N ALA A 102 -7.89 0.41 23.45
CA ALA A 102 -8.61 0.36 22.18
C ALA A 102 -8.15 1.50 21.28
N SER A 103 -7.82 1.17 20.03
CA SER A 103 -7.19 2.11 19.12
C SER A 103 -7.37 1.68 17.67
N PHE A 104 -6.86 2.51 16.77
CA PHE A 104 -6.68 2.21 15.38
C PHE A 104 -5.34 2.73 14.85
N LEU A 105 -4.90 2.12 13.76
CA LEU A 105 -3.76 2.55 12.97
C LEU A 105 -4.19 3.08 11.61
N THR A 106 -3.56 4.16 11.18
CA THR A 106 -3.63 4.68 9.81
C THR A 106 -2.25 4.57 9.16
N ALA A 107 -2.15 3.97 7.98
CA ALA A 107 -0.95 3.97 7.14
C ALA A 107 -1.18 4.87 5.93
N PHE A 108 -0.27 5.79 5.67
CA PHE A 108 -0.42 6.81 4.63
C PHE A 108 0.94 7.27 4.08
N PRO A 109 1.01 7.82 2.86
CA PRO A 109 2.24 8.43 2.34
C PRO A 109 2.75 9.52 3.28
N SER A 110 4.05 9.55 3.56
CA SER A 110 4.61 10.50 4.53
C SER A 110 4.60 11.98 4.10
N ASP A 111 4.33 12.24 2.83
CA ASP A 111 4.28 13.58 2.21
C ASP A 111 2.85 14.14 2.07
N VAL A 112 1.85 13.47 2.63
CA VAL A 112 0.46 13.96 2.66
C VAL A 112 -0.06 14.14 4.08
N LEU A 113 -1.08 14.99 4.24
CA LEU A 113 -1.78 15.11 5.51
C LEU A 113 -2.45 13.78 5.87
N ARG A 114 -2.35 13.38 7.15
CA ARG A 114 -2.97 12.15 7.66
C ARG A 114 -4.47 12.14 7.31
N PRO A 115 -4.96 11.14 6.58
CA PRO A 115 -6.38 11.02 6.27
C PRO A 115 -7.18 10.65 7.53
N ASN A 116 -8.47 10.99 7.55
CA ASN A 116 -9.40 10.48 8.54
C ASN A 116 -9.89 9.08 8.14
N ALA A 117 -9.01 8.10 8.21
CA ALA A 117 -9.27 6.70 7.86
C ALA A 117 -8.52 5.77 8.82
N SER A 118 -9.08 4.57 9.05
CA SER A 118 -8.39 3.50 9.77
C SER A 118 -8.11 2.31 8.86
N ASN A 119 -6.96 1.66 9.07
CA ASN A 119 -6.55 0.46 8.35
C ASN A 119 -6.56 -0.78 9.23
N LEU A 120 -6.28 -0.64 10.52
CA LEU A 120 -6.29 -1.71 11.51
C LEU A 120 -6.92 -1.18 12.79
N ASN A 121 -7.86 -1.91 13.38
CA ASN A 121 -8.52 -1.54 14.62
C ASN A 121 -8.35 -2.69 15.62
N TRP A 122 -8.17 -2.37 16.90
CA TRP A 122 -8.00 -3.36 17.96
C TRP A 122 -8.55 -2.85 19.29
N VAL A 123 -8.71 -3.76 20.25
CA VAL A 123 -8.97 -3.42 21.65
C VAL A 123 -7.84 -3.91 22.55
N ALA A 124 -7.77 -3.37 23.76
CA ALA A 124 -6.71 -3.69 24.73
C ALA A 124 -6.70 -5.18 25.10
N ASN A 125 -5.52 -5.70 25.43
CA ASN A 125 -5.30 -7.04 26.01
C ASN A 125 -5.86 -8.21 25.18
N GLN A 126 -5.95 -8.05 23.86
CA GLN A 126 -6.32 -9.13 22.95
C GLN A 126 -5.10 -9.82 22.33
N ALA A 127 -5.37 -10.98 21.74
CA ALA A 127 -4.43 -11.67 20.88
C ALA A 127 -3.97 -10.75 19.72
N PRO A 128 -2.78 -11.02 19.13
CA PRO A 128 -2.29 -10.27 17.98
C PRO A 128 -3.35 -10.04 16.91
N THR A 129 -3.58 -8.79 16.56
CA THR A 129 -4.57 -8.40 15.55
C THR A 129 -3.84 -7.99 14.28
N SER A 130 -4.17 -8.61 13.15
CA SER A 130 -3.49 -8.37 11.87
C SER A 130 -4.44 -7.80 10.81
N GLY A 131 -3.86 -7.09 9.84
CA GLY A 131 -4.58 -6.57 8.68
C GLY A 131 -3.66 -6.33 7.47
N SER A 132 -4.27 -6.29 6.29
CA SER A 132 -3.61 -6.02 5.01
C SER A 132 -3.84 -4.57 4.58
N VAL A 133 -2.79 -3.88 4.13
CA VAL A 133 -2.87 -2.49 3.72
C VAL A 133 -2.09 -2.24 2.44
N LYS A 134 -2.76 -1.67 1.44
CA LYS A 134 -2.11 -1.02 0.29
C LYS A 134 -1.77 0.41 0.68
N ALA A 135 -0.48 0.71 0.84
CA ALA A 135 -0.02 2.05 1.13
C ALA A 135 0.75 2.60 -0.08
N ALA A 136 0.33 3.76 -0.59
CA ALA A 136 1.19 4.53 -1.48
C ALA A 136 2.43 5.02 -0.71
N LEU A 137 3.55 5.13 -1.41
CA LEU A 137 4.78 5.68 -0.86
C LEU A 137 4.85 7.18 -1.14
N SER A 138 5.46 7.93 -0.22
CA SER A 138 5.84 9.31 -0.51
C SER A 138 6.84 9.39 -1.67
N ALA A 139 7.11 10.60 -2.16
CA ALA A 139 8.16 10.83 -3.16
C ALA A 139 9.51 10.23 -2.76
N ASN A 140 9.85 10.26 -1.47
CA ASN A 140 11.08 9.69 -0.90
C ASN A 140 10.99 8.18 -0.60
N GLY A 141 9.84 7.54 -0.85
CA GLY A 141 9.67 6.11 -0.65
C GLY A 141 9.29 5.72 0.78
N HIS A 142 8.61 6.60 1.51
CA HIS A 142 8.29 6.42 2.93
C HIS A 142 6.78 6.24 3.16
N VAL A 143 6.43 5.60 4.29
CA VAL A 143 5.06 5.46 4.79
C VAL A 143 5.03 5.91 6.24
N SER A 144 4.00 6.67 6.59
CA SER A 144 3.73 7.09 7.97
C SER A 144 2.65 6.21 8.59
N PHE A 145 2.87 5.81 9.83
CA PHE A 145 1.95 5.02 10.65
C PHE A 145 1.50 5.85 11.85
N PHE A 146 0.20 6.13 11.92
CA PHE A 146 -0.41 6.82 13.06
C PHE A 146 -1.05 5.82 14.02
N ASN A 147 -0.86 5.97 15.33
CA ASN A 147 -1.60 5.25 16.37
C ASN A 147 -2.50 6.22 17.15
N LEU A 148 -3.81 5.96 17.26
CA LEU A 148 -4.72 6.84 18.01
C LEU A 148 -4.41 6.84 19.52
N ALA A 149 -4.33 5.66 20.12
CA ALA A 149 -4.28 5.46 21.56
C ALA A 149 -3.48 4.20 21.95
N GLY A 150 -3.13 4.12 23.23
CA GLY A 150 -2.39 2.99 23.81
C GLY A 150 -0.92 2.96 23.45
#